data_AF-A0A1S8FMI9-F1
#
_entry.id   AF-A0A1S8FMI9-F1
#
_cell.length_a   1.000
_cell.length_b   1.000
_cell.length_c   1.000
_cell.angle_alpha   90.00
_cell.angle_beta   90.00
_cell.angle_gamma   90.00
#
_symmetry.space_group_name_H-M   'P 1'
#
loop_
_entity.id
_entity.type
_entity.pdbx_description
1 polymer ?
#
loop_
_entity_poly.entity_id
_entity_poly.type
_entity_poly.pdbx_seq_one_letter_code
_entity_poly.pdbx_strand_id
1 'polypeptide(L)'
;MKKPIAILVFTVLHAALSFGLFLFTFGRGMARMETAAAPTLPETIAEAAVQVLYFPFMHLAQLVPGWFTGLWGYLPLLVNSLFWAVVLVELWFFLRSFRARP
;
A
#
# COMPACT_ATOMS: atom_id res chain seq x y z
N MET A 1 -8.11 -15.23 16.50
CA MET A 1 -7.08 -15.32 15.45
C MET A 1 -5.70 -15.13 16.07
N LYS A 2 -4.72 -15.97 15.77
CA LYS A 2 -3.33 -15.80 16.26
C LYS A 2 -2.70 -14.58 15.57
N LYS A 3 -1.86 -13.81 16.28
CA LYS A 3 -1.12 -12.65 15.73
C LYS A 3 -0.48 -12.90 14.34
N PRO A 4 0.29 -13.99 14.11
CA PRO A 4 0.92 -14.23 12.81
C PRO A 4 -0.09 -14.43 11.67
N ILE A 5 -1.24 -15.06 11.94
CA ILE A 5 -2.30 -15.23 10.94
C ILE A 5 -2.90 -13.88 10.58
N ALA A 6 -3.12 -13.01 11.57
CA ALA A 6 -3.62 -11.65 11.33
C ALA A 6 -2.64 -10.87 10.44
N ILE A 7 -1.34 -10.89 10.76
CA ILE A 7 -0.31 -10.22 9.98
C ILE A 7 -0.30 -10.75 8.54
N LEU A 8 -0.34 -12.06 8.34
CA LEU A 8 -0.36 -12.65 7.00
C LEU A 8 -1.59 -12.18 6.20
N VAL A 9 -2.78 -12.25 6.79
CA VAL A 9 -4.03 -11.82 6.15
C VAL A 9 -3.96 -10.34 5.78
N PHE A 10 -3.56 -9.48 6.72
CA PHE A 10 -3.43 -8.04 6.45
C PHE A 10 -2.38 -7.75 5.38
N THR A 11 -1.26 -8.50 5.37
CA THR A 11 -0.21 -8.34 4.35
C THR A 11 -0.77 -8.63 2.96
N VAL A 12 -1.48 -9.75 2.79
CA VAL A 12 -2.06 -10.15 1.50
C VAL A 12 -3.14 -9.16 1.05
N LEU A 13 -4.04 -8.77 1.95
CA LEU A 13 -5.10 -7.80 1.63
C LEU A 13 -4.52 -6.44 1.26
N HIS A 14 -3.54 -5.96 2.02
CA HIS A 14 -2.87 -4.69 1.76
C HIS A 14 -2.14 -4.72 0.41
N ALA A 15 -1.38 -5.78 0.13
CA ALA A 15 -0.67 -5.94 -1.14
C ALA A 15 -1.63 -5.98 -2.32
N ALA A 16 -2.72 -6.77 -2.23
CA ALA A 16 -3.72 -6.87 -3.27
C ALA A 16 -4.44 -5.54 -3.53
N LEU A 17 -4.84 -4.83 -2.47
CA LEU A 17 -5.46 -3.50 -2.58
C LEU A 17 -4.50 -2.48 -3.20
N SER A 18 -3.26 -2.46 -2.71
CA SER A 18 -2.21 -1.55 -3.20
C SER A 18 -1.89 -1.77 -4.68
N PHE A 19 -1.78 -3.04 -5.09
CA PHE A 19 -1.51 -3.41 -6.47
C PHE A 19 -2.71 -3.12 -7.37
N GLY A 20 -3.92 -3.45 -6.92
CA GLY A 20 -5.16 -3.19 -7.66
C GLY A 20 -5.39 -1.69 -7.90
N LEU A 21 -5.21 -0.86 -6.86
CA LEU A 21 -5.29 0.59 -7.00
C LEU A 21 -4.21 1.16 -7.91
N PHE A 22 -2.99 0.64 -7.84
CA PHE A 22 -1.92 1.02 -8.76
C PHE A 22 -2.27 0.71 -10.21
N LEU A 23 -2.74 -0.49 -10.52
CA LEU A 23 -3.16 -0.84 -11.88
C LEU A 23 -4.30 0.05 -12.37
N PHE A 24 -5.26 0.36 -11.49
CA PHE A 24 -6.36 1.25 -11.80
C PHE A 24 -5.86 2.67 -12.12
N THR A 25 -5.08 3.30 -11.24
CA THR A 25 -4.60 4.68 -11.45
C THR A 25 -3.64 4.77 -12.62
N PHE A 26 -2.75 3.79 -12.79
CA PHE A 26 -1.85 3.70 -13.94
C PHE A 26 -2.62 3.57 -15.25
N GLY A 27 -3.59 2.65 -15.33
CA GLY A 27 -4.39 2.44 -16.53
C GLY A 27 -5.22 3.68 -16.92
N ARG A 28 -5.83 4.36 -15.94
CA ARG A 28 -6.54 5.62 -16.17
C ARG A 28 -5.59 6.74 -16.58
N GLY A 29 -4.40 6.81 -15.99
CA GLY A 29 -3.34 7.74 -16.38
C GLY A 29 -2.94 7.58 -17.85
N MET A 30 -2.73 6.34 -18.30
CA MET A 30 -2.42 6.04 -19.70
C MET A 30 -3.55 6.45 -20.66
N ALA A 31 -4.81 6.14 -20.34
CA ALA A 31 -5.95 6.54 -21.16
C ALA A 31 -6.12 8.08 -21.28
N ARG A 32 -5.71 8.82 -20.24
CA ARG A 32 -5.71 10.29 -20.27
C ARG A 32 -4.61 10.86 -21.18
N MET A 33 -3.48 10.17 -21.35
CA MET A 33 -2.42 10.65 -22.25
C MET A 33 -2.90 10.74 -23.71
N GLU A 34 -3.83 9.88 -24.12
CA GLU A 34 -4.40 9.88 -25.47
C GLU A 34 -5.48 10.97 -25.65
N THR A 35 -6.19 11.30 -24.57
CA THR A 35 -7.37 12.20 -24.62
C THR A 35 -7.11 13.61 -24.13
N ALA A 36 -5.96 13.84 -23.48
CA ALA A 36 -5.63 15.08 -22.76
C ALA A 36 -6.70 15.51 -21.73
N ALA A 37 -7.55 14.57 -21.28
CA ALA A 37 -8.58 14.83 -20.30
C ALA A 37 -7.99 15.06 -18.90
N ALA A 38 -8.62 15.96 -18.13
CA ALA A 38 -8.25 16.18 -16.74
C ALA A 38 -8.60 14.96 -15.86
N PRO A 39 -7.85 14.70 -14.77
CA PRO A 39 -8.19 13.66 -13.81
C PRO A 39 -9.53 13.94 -13.14
N THR A 40 -10.32 12.89 -12.98
CA THR A 40 -11.60 12.97 -12.27
C THR A 40 -11.39 12.89 -10.75
N LEU A 41 -12.36 13.37 -9.96
CA LEU A 41 -12.27 13.30 -8.49
C LEU A 41 -12.01 11.87 -7.94
N PRO A 42 -12.69 10.81 -8.42
CA PRO A 42 -12.39 9.45 -7.97
C PRO A 42 -10.95 9.00 -8.28
N GLU A 43 -10.39 9.43 -9.41
CA GLU A 43 -8.99 9.15 -9.77
C GLU A 43 -8.03 9.87 -8.83
N THR A 44 -8.28 11.14 -8.53
CA THR A 44 -7.46 11.90 -7.56
C THR A 44 -7.49 11.26 -6.17
N ILE A 45 -8.65 10.79 -5.72
CA ILE A 45 -8.77 10.07 -4.44
C ILE A 45 -7.99 8.75 -4.48
N ALA A 46 -8.09 8.00 -5.57
CA ALA A 46 -7.35 6.75 -5.74
C ALA A 46 -5.84 6.98 -5.79
N GLU A 47 -5.37 8.02 -6.48
CA GLU A 47 -3.96 8.42 -6.52
C GLU A 47 -3.45 8.80 -5.12
N ALA A 48 -4.21 9.58 -4.35
CA ALA A 48 -3.88 9.90 -2.97
C ALA A 48 -3.84 8.64 -2.08
N ALA A 49 -4.79 7.73 -2.24
CA ALA A 49 -4.82 6.46 -1.52
C ALA A 49 -3.58 5.59 -1.82
N VAL A 50 -3.16 5.52 -3.09
CA VAL A 50 -1.92 4.84 -3.48
C VAL A 50 -0.72 5.46 -2.79
N GLN A 51 -0.60 6.79 -2.74
CA GLN A 51 0.51 7.46 -2.06
C GLN A 51 0.59 7.10 -0.58
N VAL A 52 -0.55 7.05 0.12
CA VAL A 52 -0.62 6.65 1.53
C VAL A 52 -0.26 5.18 1.70
N LEU A 53 -0.84 4.29 0.89
CA LEU A 53 -0.60 2.86 0.99
C LEU A 53 0.86 2.50 0.70
N TYR A 54 1.54 3.23 -0.17
CA TYR A 54 2.94 2.97 -0.55
C TYR A 54 3.95 3.69 0.34
N PHE A 55 3.49 4.55 1.26
CA PHE A 55 4.34 5.17 2.27
C PHE A 55 4.72 4.15 3.36
N PRO A 56 5.96 4.17 3.88
CA PRO A 56 7.08 5.05 3.50
C PRO A 56 7.96 4.50 2.38
N PHE A 57 7.76 3.25 1.94
CA PHE A 57 8.73 2.53 1.14
C PHE A 57 8.95 3.09 -0.26
N MET A 58 7.95 3.73 -0.87
CA MET A 58 8.16 4.43 -2.15
C MET A 58 9.22 5.54 -2.04
N HIS A 59 9.24 6.28 -0.93
CA HIS A 59 10.23 7.34 -0.70
C HIS A 59 11.62 6.73 -0.49
N LEU A 60 11.71 5.60 0.22
CA LEU A 60 12.97 4.90 0.44
C LEU A 60 13.51 4.25 -0.84
N ALA A 61 12.64 3.71 -1.68
CA ALA A 61 13.03 3.07 -2.94
C ALA A 61 13.67 4.08 -3.92
N GLN A 62 13.27 5.36 -3.85
CA GLN A 62 13.88 6.44 -4.64
C GLN A 62 15.35 6.71 -4.25
N LEU A 63 15.78 6.33 -3.05
CA LEU A 63 17.16 6.51 -2.59
C LEU A 63 18.14 5.49 -3.21
N VAL A 64 17.62 4.40 -3.77
CA VAL A 64 18.42 3.30 -4.34
C VAL A 64 17.92 2.93 -5.76
N PRO A 65 17.99 3.86 -6.73
CA PRO A 65 17.49 3.63 -8.07
C PRO A 65 18.21 2.43 -8.74
N GLY A 66 17.46 1.59 -9.45
CA GLY A 66 17.99 0.45 -10.20
C GLY A 66 18.16 -0.85 -9.40
N TRP A 67 18.00 -0.82 -8.07
CA TRP A 67 18.09 -2.04 -7.24
C TRP A 67 16.89 -2.97 -7.42
N PHE A 68 15.73 -2.40 -7.78
CA PHE A 68 14.48 -3.14 -7.89
C PHE A 68 14.06 -3.24 -9.36
N THR A 69 14.61 -4.21 -10.08
CA THR A 69 14.29 -4.46 -11.50
C THR A 69 13.67 -5.85 -11.71
N GLY A 70 12.86 -5.98 -12.77
CA GLY A 70 12.12 -7.22 -13.04
C GLY A 70 11.24 -7.64 -11.87
N LEU A 71 11.32 -8.91 -11.46
CA LEU A 71 10.54 -9.44 -10.33
C LEU A 71 10.94 -8.80 -8.98
N TRP A 72 12.17 -8.29 -8.85
CA TRP A 72 12.60 -7.56 -7.65
C TRP A 72 11.87 -6.23 -7.48
N GLY A 73 11.26 -5.71 -8.55
CA GLY A 73 10.38 -4.53 -8.52
C GLY A 73 9.19 -4.67 -7.57
N TYR A 74 8.74 -5.90 -7.29
CA TYR A 74 7.62 -6.15 -6.37
C TYR A 74 8.05 -6.24 -4.89
N LEU A 75 9.36 -6.36 -4.62
CA LEU A 75 9.86 -6.53 -3.26
C LEU A 75 9.50 -5.33 -2.35
N PRO A 76 9.68 -4.06 -2.77
CA PRO A 76 9.26 -2.91 -1.96
C PRO A 76 7.78 -2.95 -1.57
N LEU A 77 6.89 -3.37 -2.47
CA LEU A 77 5.46 -3.49 -2.19
C LEU A 77 5.18 -4.55 -1.12
N LEU A 78 5.83 -5.71 -1.20
CA LEU A 78 5.66 -6.79 -0.23
C LEU A 78 6.18 -6.38 1.15
N VAL A 79 7.37 -5.79 1.23
CA VAL A 79 7.96 -5.33 2.50
C VAL A 79 7.10 -4.23 3.12
N ASN A 80 6.62 -3.28 2.31
CA ASN A 80 5.71 -2.23 2.75
C ASN A 80 4.39 -2.79 3.29
N SER A 81 3.83 -3.79 2.62
CA SER A 81 2.57 -4.44 3.04
C SER A 81 2.75 -5.20 4.35
N LEU A 82 3.88 -5.88 4.52
CA LEU A 82 4.22 -6.54 5.78
C LEU A 82 4.39 -5.52 6.92
N PHE A 83 5.06 -4.40 6.64
CA PHE A 83 5.23 -3.31 7.61
C PHE A 83 3.87 -2.78 8.10
N TRP A 84 2.96 -2.44 7.19
CA TRP A 84 1.62 -1.97 7.56
C TRP A 84 0.82 -3.03 8.32
N ALA A 85 0.91 -4.30 7.93
CA ALA A 85 0.26 -5.38 8.64
C ALA A 85 0.73 -5.48 10.10
N VAL A 86 2.04 -5.36 10.34
CA VAL A 86 2.59 -5.35 11.71
C VAL A 86 2.10 -4.13 12.48
N VAL A 87 2.18 -2.93 11.89
CA VAL A 87 1.73 -1.68 12.54
C VAL A 87 0.26 -1.75 12.93
N LEU A 88 -0.62 -2.15 12.00
CA LEU A 88 -2.06 -2.23 12.24
C LEU A 88 -2.41 -3.29 13.29
N VAL A 89 -1.76 -4.45 13.23
CA VAL A 89 -1.98 -5.52 14.22
C VAL A 89 -1.51 -5.05 15.60
N GLU A 90 -0.32 -4.51 15.74
CA GLU A 90 0.17 -4.04 17.05
C GLU A 90 -0.67 -2.87 17.58
N LEU A 91 -1.06 -1.92 16.74
CA LEU A 91 -1.97 -0.84 17.13
C LEU A 91 -3.32 -1.40 17.62
N TRP A 92 -3.88 -2.39 16.94
CA TRP A 92 -5.12 -3.05 17.36
C TRP A 92 -4.98 -3.71 18.73
N PHE A 93 -3.91 -4.46 18.97
CA PHE A 93 -3.66 -5.09 20.27
C PHE A 93 -3.38 -4.05 21.37
N PHE A 94 -2.66 -2.98 21.05
CA PHE A 94 -2.39 -1.87 21.95
C PHE A 94 -3.67 -1.18 22.40
N LEU A 95 -4.52 -0.74 21.45
CA LEU A 95 -5.80 -0.08 21.74
C LEU A 95 -6.75 -0.97 22.56
N ARG A 96 -6.75 -2.28 22.30
CA ARG A 96 -7.53 -3.24 23.10
C ARG A 96 -7.03 -3.35 24.53
N SER A 97 -5.74 -3.13 24.78
CA SER A 97 -5.18 -3.18 26.14
C SER A 97 -5.59 -1.97 26.99
N PHE A 98 -5.79 -0.79 26.40
CA PHE A 98 -6.33 0.39 27.12
C PHE A 98 -7.80 0.19 27.48
N ARG A 99 -8.60 -0.36 26.56
CA ARG A 99 -10.03 -0.59 26.80
C ARG A 99 -10.31 -1.59 27.93
N ALA A 100 -9.33 -2.42 28.29
CA ALA A 100 -9.45 -3.42 29.33
C ALA A 100 -9.01 -2.94 30.73
N ARG A 101 -8.51 -1.71 30.86
CA ARG A 101 -8.17 -1.13 32.17
C ARG A 101 -9.39 -0.39 32.72
N PRO A 102 -9.93 -0.78 33.89
CA PRO A 102 -11.08 -0.13 34.51
C PRO A 102 -10.76 1.27 35.03
#